data_AF-A0A2A2KVK5-F1
#
_entry.id   AF-A0A2A2KVK5-F1
#
_cell.length_a   1.000
_cell.length_b   1.000
_cell.length_c   1.000
_cell.angle_alpha   90.00
_cell.angle_beta   90.00
_cell.angle_gamma   90.00
#
_symmetry.space_group_name_H-M   'P 1'
#
loop_
_entity.id
_entity.type
_entity.pdbx_description
1 polymer ?
#
loop_
_entity_poly.entity_id
_entity_poly.type
_entity_poly.pdbx_seq_one_letter_code
_entity_poly.pdbx_strand_id
1 'polypeptide(L)'
;MQLFIFLSILPVLVSSGRIVPMVNALWNLEEVTECVLHYNALTYNDYGCWCGVGGAHEPIDGIDRCCMLHDKCYDAAVDEKKCLNVEIEYIDDYTWHCNNGTATCKEGQSACKAALCDCDVAVANCWHQFPKPKEKKKCNHIDIAFRNTDTFQH
;
A
#
# COMPACT_ATOMS: atom_id res chain seq x y z
N MET A 1 25.24 -64.00 14.81
CA MET A 1 25.22 -62.93 13.78
C MET A 1 23.94 -62.13 14.00
N GLN A 2 23.98 -61.15 14.91
CA GLN A 2 22.85 -60.26 15.17
C GLN A 2 23.07 -58.98 14.38
N LEU A 3 22.14 -58.72 13.46
CA LEU A 3 22.14 -57.63 12.51
C LEU A 3 21.64 -56.36 13.24
N PHE A 4 22.52 -55.41 13.53
CA PHE A 4 22.11 -54.11 14.07
C PHE A 4 21.60 -53.24 12.92
N ILE A 5 20.28 -53.01 12.89
CA ILE A 5 19.61 -52.09 11.96
C ILE A 5 19.89 -50.67 12.47
N PHE A 6 20.71 -49.92 11.73
CA PHE A 6 20.89 -48.48 11.98
C PHE A 6 19.64 -47.74 11.53
N LEU A 7 18.81 -47.25 12.46
CA LEU A 7 17.81 -46.22 12.16
C LEU A 7 18.56 -44.93 11.82
N SER A 8 18.69 -44.64 10.53
CA SER A 8 19.10 -43.31 10.05
C SER A 8 17.96 -42.34 10.33
N ILE A 9 18.05 -41.61 11.44
CA ILE A 9 17.20 -40.44 11.69
C ILE A 9 17.65 -39.38 10.68
N LEU A 10 16.93 -39.26 9.56
CA LEU A 10 17.09 -38.14 8.64
C LEU A 10 16.73 -36.87 9.43
N PRO A 11 17.65 -35.89 9.57
CA PRO A 11 17.28 -34.63 10.17
C PRO A 11 16.26 -33.96 9.25
N VAL A 12 15.01 -33.87 9.71
CA VAL A 12 14.00 -33.05 9.05
C VAL A 12 14.50 -31.62 9.17
N LEU A 13 15.00 -31.08 8.06
CA LEU A 13 15.21 -29.65 7.90
C LEU A 13 13.81 -29.01 7.97
N VAL A 14 13.37 -28.65 9.17
CA VAL A 14 12.30 -27.68 9.32
C VAL A 14 12.89 -26.36 8.86
N SER A 15 12.78 -26.09 7.56
CA SER A 15 12.97 -24.74 7.07
C SER A 15 11.90 -23.90 7.75
N SER A 16 12.31 -23.09 8.71
CA SER A 16 11.50 -21.94 9.17
C SER A 16 11.45 -20.94 8.02
N GLY A 17 10.79 -21.32 6.92
CA GLY A 17 10.31 -20.37 5.95
C GLY A 17 9.37 -19.47 6.71
N ARG A 18 9.77 -18.21 6.93
CA ARG A 18 8.81 -17.19 7.30
C ARG A 18 7.76 -17.22 6.19
N ILE A 19 6.56 -17.70 6.49
CA ILE A 19 5.41 -17.42 5.66
C ILE A 19 5.21 -15.92 5.81
N VAL A 20 5.88 -15.13 4.96
CA VAL A 20 5.46 -13.76 4.72
C VAL A 20 4.13 -13.94 4.00
N PRO A 21 2.98 -13.54 4.58
CA PRO A 21 1.73 -13.57 3.86
C PRO A 21 1.95 -12.83 2.54
N MET A 22 1.65 -13.48 1.43
CA MET A 22 1.72 -12.89 0.09
C MET A 22 0.65 -11.78 0.07
N VAL A 23 1.07 -10.55 0.31
CA VAL A 23 0.18 -9.37 0.35
C VAL A 23 -0.14 -8.93 -1.07
N ASN A 24 -0.99 -9.67 -1.76
CA ASN A 24 -1.27 -9.50 -3.20
C ASN A 24 -1.72 -8.09 -3.58
N ALA A 25 -2.46 -7.40 -2.70
CA ALA A 25 -2.87 -6.03 -2.98
C ALA A 25 -1.68 -5.06 -2.98
N LEU A 26 -0.70 -5.26 -2.08
CA LEU A 26 0.55 -4.49 -2.07
C LEU A 26 1.33 -4.70 -3.37
N TRP A 27 1.33 -5.92 -3.91
CA TRP A 27 1.95 -6.23 -5.19
C TRP A 27 1.26 -5.50 -6.36
N ASN A 28 -0.08 -5.43 -6.39
CA ASN A 28 -0.76 -4.72 -7.47
C ASN A 28 -0.45 -3.22 -7.48
N LEU A 29 -0.45 -2.55 -6.32
CA LEU A 29 -0.06 -1.13 -6.25
C LEU A 29 1.37 -0.92 -6.74
N GLU A 30 2.31 -1.81 -6.41
CA GLU A 30 3.68 -1.74 -6.92
C GLU A 30 3.73 -1.79 -8.46
N GLU A 31 3.03 -2.74 -9.08
CA GLU A 31 3.04 -2.90 -10.53
C GLU A 31 2.30 -1.77 -11.27
N VAL A 32 1.15 -1.31 -10.72
CA VAL A 32 0.43 -0.13 -11.23
C VAL A 32 1.33 1.10 -11.20
N THR A 33 2.07 1.29 -10.10
CA THR A 33 2.99 2.42 -9.96
C THR A 33 4.17 2.29 -10.91
N GLU A 34 4.71 1.09 -11.14
CA GLU A 34 5.77 0.87 -12.13
C GLU A 34 5.31 1.18 -13.56
N CYS A 35 4.06 0.85 -13.90
CA CYS A 35 3.45 1.27 -15.18
C CYS A 35 3.40 2.80 -15.31
N VAL A 36 2.83 3.50 -14.33
CA VAL A 36 2.50 4.94 -14.43
C VAL A 36 3.69 5.85 -14.16
N LEU A 37 4.59 5.47 -13.25
CA LEU A 37 5.71 6.29 -12.79
C LEU A 37 7.06 5.81 -13.29
N HIS A 38 7.15 4.57 -13.80
CA HIS A 38 8.42 3.93 -14.17
C HIS A 38 9.36 3.67 -12.98
N TYR A 39 8.80 3.58 -11.77
CA TYR A 39 9.48 3.12 -10.55
C TYR A 39 8.46 2.63 -9.52
N ASN A 40 8.92 1.92 -8.49
CA ASN A 40 8.05 1.26 -7.52
C ASN A 40 7.42 2.20 -6.46
N ALA A 41 6.29 1.75 -5.90
CA ALA A 41 5.55 2.44 -4.84
C ALA A 41 6.33 2.57 -3.53
N LEU A 42 7.33 1.71 -3.25
CA LEU A 42 8.17 1.77 -2.05
C LEU A 42 8.92 3.10 -1.87
N THR A 43 9.05 3.87 -2.95
CA THR A 43 9.54 5.25 -2.93
C THR A 43 8.72 6.13 -1.98
N TYR A 44 7.41 5.89 -1.88
CA TYR A 44 6.47 6.66 -1.06
C TYR A 44 6.21 6.07 0.33
N ASN A 45 6.58 4.81 0.58
CA ASN A 45 6.41 4.21 1.91
C ASN A 45 7.17 5.00 3.00
N ASP A 46 6.56 5.25 4.14
CA ASP A 46 7.07 6.09 5.25
C ASP A 46 7.38 7.55 4.85
N TYR A 47 6.60 8.10 3.91
CA TYR A 47 6.67 9.50 3.51
C TYR A 47 5.55 10.31 4.19
N GLY A 48 5.91 11.40 4.85
CA GLY A 48 4.94 12.29 5.45
C GLY A 48 4.12 11.65 6.56
N CYS A 49 2.88 12.09 6.69
CA CYS A 49 1.95 11.71 7.74
C CYS A 49 0.93 10.64 7.31
N TRP A 50 0.82 10.36 6.01
CA TRP A 50 -0.17 9.44 5.45
C TRP A 50 0.43 8.31 4.61
N CYS A 51 1.55 8.51 3.92
CA CYS A 51 2.11 7.42 3.11
C CYS A 51 2.79 6.36 3.98
N GLY A 52 2.03 5.38 4.47
CA GLY A 52 2.50 4.29 5.33
C GLY A 52 1.41 3.82 6.28
N VAL A 53 1.80 3.08 7.33
CA VAL A 53 0.83 2.53 8.29
C VAL A 53 0.33 3.64 9.24
N GLY A 54 -0.99 3.75 9.38
CA GLY A 54 -1.63 4.57 10.42
C GLY A 54 -1.71 6.07 10.10
N GLY A 55 -1.99 6.40 8.84
CA GLY A 55 -2.11 7.78 8.36
C GLY A 55 -3.00 8.67 9.23
N ALA A 56 -2.53 9.87 9.55
CA ALA A 56 -3.26 10.84 10.38
C ALA A 56 -2.68 12.25 10.25
N HIS A 57 -3.39 13.26 10.78
CA HIS A 57 -3.01 14.69 10.76
C HIS A 57 -3.10 15.34 9.37
N GLU A 58 -2.63 16.59 9.25
CA GLU A 58 -2.61 17.30 7.97
C GLU A 58 -1.47 16.79 7.08
N PRO A 59 -1.73 16.51 5.79
CA PRO A 59 -0.68 16.12 4.86
C PRO A 59 0.40 17.19 4.74
N ILE A 60 1.67 16.77 4.74
CA ILE A 60 2.80 17.73 4.72
C ILE A 60 3.01 18.38 3.35
N ASP A 61 2.53 17.76 2.28
CA ASP A 61 2.53 18.28 0.91
C ASP A 61 1.56 17.51 -0.01
N GLY A 62 1.64 17.77 -1.31
CA GLY A 62 0.79 17.14 -2.32
C GLY A 62 1.00 15.62 -2.48
N ILE A 63 2.22 15.12 -2.27
CA ILE A 63 2.50 13.67 -2.31
C ILE A 63 1.81 12.99 -1.14
N ASP A 64 1.99 13.55 0.06
CA ASP A 64 1.36 13.03 1.27
C ASP A 64 -0.18 13.10 1.19
N ARG A 65 -0.71 14.15 0.53
CA ARG A 65 -2.14 14.28 0.27
C ARG A 65 -2.68 13.19 -0.67
N CYS A 66 -1.89 12.72 -1.63
CA CYS A 66 -2.28 11.57 -2.47
C CYS A 66 -2.48 10.32 -1.60
N CYS A 67 -1.60 10.08 -0.64
CA CYS A 67 -1.70 8.95 0.28
C CYS A 67 -2.93 9.06 1.19
N MET A 68 -3.21 10.25 1.73
CA MET A 68 -4.46 10.48 2.48
C MET A 68 -5.71 10.14 1.66
N LEU A 69 -5.72 10.49 0.37
CA LEU A 69 -6.85 10.19 -0.51
C LEU A 69 -6.94 8.70 -0.84
N HIS A 70 -5.80 8.01 -0.94
CA HIS A 70 -5.72 6.57 -1.15
C HIS A 70 -6.28 5.81 0.05
N ASP A 71 -5.83 6.12 1.26
CA ASP A 71 -6.34 5.54 2.51
C ASP A 71 -7.86 5.72 2.62
N LYS A 72 -8.35 6.94 2.37
CA LYS A 72 -9.78 7.25 2.38
C LYS A 72 -10.57 6.54 1.28
N CYS A 73 -9.93 6.24 0.15
CA CYS A 73 -10.56 5.51 -0.94
C CYS A 73 -10.77 4.04 -0.55
N TYR A 74 -9.80 3.45 0.15
CA TYR A 74 -9.92 2.11 0.73
C TYR A 74 -11.01 2.08 1.79
N ASP A 75 -10.97 3.00 2.77
CA ASP A 75 -12.01 3.13 3.81
C ASP A 75 -13.42 3.21 3.19
N ALA A 76 -13.59 4.01 2.15
CA ALA A 76 -14.86 4.15 1.44
C ALA A 76 -15.33 2.84 0.80
N ALA A 77 -14.43 1.99 0.29
CA ALA A 77 -14.78 0.69 -0.26
C ALA A 77 -15.38 -0.24 0.80
N VAL A 78 -14.91 -0.17 2.05
CA VAL A 78 -15.48 -0.91 3.18
C VAL A 78 -16.77 -0.27 3.68
N ASP A 79 -16.80 1.05 3.87
CA ASP A 79 -17.97 1.77 4.36
C ASP A 79 -19.19 1.60 3.43
N GLU A 80 -18.94 1.59 2.12
CA GLU A 80 -19.96 1.33 1.09
C GLU A 80 -20.30 -0.16 0.92
N LYS A 81 -19.69 -1.04 1.72
CA LYS A 81 -19.87 -2.50 1.69
C LYS A 81 -19.50 -3.14 0.35
N LYS A 82 -18.60 -2.50 -0.42
CA LYS A 82 -18.00 -3.11 -1.62
C LYS A 82 -17.00 -4.19 -1.20
N CYS A 83 -16.19 -3.89 -0.18
CA CYS A 83 -15.28 -4.81 0.50
C CYS A 83 -15.83 -5.22 1.88
N LEU A 84 -15.47 -6.41 2.39
CA LEU A 84 -16.03 -6.90 3.67
C LEU A 84 -15.35 -6.27 4.89
N ASN A 85 -14.04 -6.03 4.82
CA ASN A 85 -13.23 -5.43 5.87
C ASN A 85 -11.90 -4.93 5.31
N VAL A 86 -11.17 -4.21 6.15
CA VAL A 86 -9.85 -3.65 5.86
C VAL A 86 -8.85 -4.76 5.54
N GLU A 87 -8.90 -5.93 6.19
CA GLU A 87 -7.93 -7.00 5.91
C GLU A 87 -8.00 -7.51 4.46
N ILE A 88 -9.20 -7.55 3.86
CA ILE A 88 -9.37 -7.97 2.46
C ILE A 88 -8.74 -6.98 1.49
N GLU A 89 -8.69 -5.69 1.84
CA GLU A 89 -8.06 -4.65 1.01
C GLU A 89 -6.57 -4.90 0.77
N TYR A 90 -5.90 -5.60 1.69
CA TYR A 90 -4.46 -5.89 1.61
C TYR A 90 -4.14 -7.28 1.05
N ILE A 91 -5.16 -8.12 0.81
CA ILE A 91 -5.01 -9.54 0.45
C ILE A 91 -5.68 -9.89 -0.88
N ASP A 92 -6.78 -9.24 -1.25
CA ASP A 92 -7.46 -9.52 -2.51
C ASP A 92 -6.65 -8.96 -3.68
N ASP A 93 -6.50 -9.75 -4.73
CA ASP A 93 -5.89 -9.31 -5.97
C ASP A 93 -6.93 -8.66 -6.89
N TYR A 94 -6.52 -7.84 -7.83
CA TYR A 94 -7.40 -7.34 -8.88
C TYR A 94 -6.71 -7.43 -10.24
N THR A 95 -7.49 -7.37 -11.32
CA THR A 95 -6.91 -7.40 -12.67
C THR A 95 -6.89 -6.00 -13.26
N TRP A 96 -5.76 -5.66 -13.88
CA TRP A 96 -5.55 -4.36 -14.51
C TRP A 96 -4.67 -4.54 -15.77
N HIS A 97 -4.56 -3.48 -16.56
CA HIS A 97 -3.76 -3.43 -17.78
C HIS A 97 -2.90 -2.17 -17.81
N CYS A 98 -1.69 -2.29 -18.33
CA CYS A 98 -0.81 -1.16 -18.64
C CYS A 98 -0.79 -0.93 -20.16
N ASN A 99 -1.11 0.28 -20.60
CA ASN A 99 -0.94 0.71 -21.98
C ASN A 99 -0.15 2.01 -22.03
N ASN A 100 1.12 1.92 -22.44
CA ASN A 100 2.02 3.07 -22.64
C ASN A 100 2.02 4.07 -21.46
N GLY A 101 2.21 3.57 -20.24
CA GLY A 101 2.22 4.39 -19.03
C GLY A 101 0.85 4.75 -18.46
N THR A 102 -0.23 4.24 -19.06
CA THR A 102 -1.60 4.41 -18.55
C THR A 102 -2.08 3.09 -17.97
N ALA A 103 -2.38 3.06 -16.66
CA ALA A 103 -2.99 1.91 -16.00
C ALA A 103 -4.52 1.99 -16.07
N THR A 104 -5.18 0.87 -16.37
CA THR A 104 -6.64 0.76 -16.44
C THR A 104 -7.13 -0.51 -15.78
N CYS A 105 -8.19 -0.42 -14.97
CA CYS A 105 -8.81 -1.56 -14.30
C CYS A 105 -9.62 -2.42 -15.28
N LYS A 106 -9.59 -3.75 -15.08
CA LYS A 106 -10.39 -4.67 -15.89
C LYS A 106 -11.86 -4.60 -15.48
N GLU A 107 -12.74 -4.57 -16.48
CA GLU A 107 -14.19 -4.64 -16.26
C GLU A 107 -14.67 -6.03 -15.82
N GLY A 108 -15.83 -6.08 -15.15
CA GLY A 108 -16.51 -7.33 -14.80
C GLY A 108 -15.91 -8.08 -13.59
N GLN A 109 -14.94 -7.49 -12.89
CA GLN A 109 -14.48 -7.99 -11.60
C GLN A 109 -15.45 -7.63 -10.45
N SER A 110 -15.24 -8.20 -9.26
CA SER A 110 -16.10 -7.92 -8.11
C SER A 110 -16.04 -6.45 -7.71
N ALA A 111 -17.07 -5.96 -7.01
CA ALA A 111 -17.14 -4.57 -6.55
C ALA A 111 -15.92 -4.17 -5.71
N CYS A 112 -15.43 -5.06 -4.84
CA CYS A 112 -14.21 -4.82 -4.05
C CYS A 112 -12.98 -4.67 -4.95
N LYS A 113 -12.72 -5.64 -5.84
CA LYS A 113 -11.56 -5.61 -6.76
C LYS A 113 -11.56 -4.38 -7.66
N ALA A 114 -12.74 -3.98 -8.15
CA ALA A 114 -12.91 -2.76 -8.92
C ALA A 114 -12.52 -1.52 -8.10
N ALA A 115 -13.06 -1.39 -6.88
CA ALA A 115 -12.74 -0.26 -6.01
C ALA A 115 -11.25 -0.18 -5.66
N LEU A 116 -10.62 -1.28 -5.25
CA LEU A 116 -9.19 -1.31 -4.91
C LEU A 116 -8.33 -0.92 -6.10
N CYS A 117 -8.63 -1.46 -7.28
CA CYS A 117 -7.93 -1.10 -8.51
C CYS A 117 -8.08 0.40 -8.84
N ASP A 118 -9.30 0.94 -8.75
CA ASP A 118 -9.55 2.36 -9.03
C ASP A 118 -8.78 3.26 -8.06
N CYS A 119 -8.72 2.89 -6.78
CA CYS A 119 -7.94 3.59 -5.75
C CYS A 119 -6.43 3.58 -6.06
N ASP A 120 -5.88 2.42 -6.43
CA ASP A 120 -4.45 2.27 -6.74
C ASP A 120 -4.05 3.00 -8.03
N VAL A 121 -4.89 2.95 -9.07
CA VAL A 121 -4.71 3.73 -10.29
C VAL A 121 -4.79 5.23 -9.99
N ALA A 122 -5.70 5.65 -9.10
CA ALA A 122 -5.85 7.05 -8.72
C ALA A 122 -4.63 7.59 -7.97
N VAL A 123 -4.08 6.83 -7.00
CA VAL A 123 -2.89 7.29 -6.25
C VAL A 123 -1.64 7.34 -7.14
N ALA A 124 -1.45 6.36 -8.03
CA ALA A 124 -0.34 6.39 -8.99
C ALA A 124 -0.41 7.61 -9.92
N ASN A 125 -1.60 7.92 -10.45
CA ASN A 125 -1.81 9.13 -11.27
C ASN A 125 -1.65 10.42 -10.44
N CYS A 126 -2.02 10.41 -9.16
CA CYS A 126 -1.81 11.54 -8.26
C CYS A 126 -0.32 11.80 -8.05
N TRP A 127 0.46 10.76 -7.73
CA TRP A 127 1.91 10.84 -7.59
C TRP A 127 2.62 11.29 -8.87
N HIS A 128 2.11 10.93 -10.05
CA HIS A 128 2.68 11.35 -11.35
C HIS A 128 2.70 12.88 -11.53
N GLN A 129 1.88 13.63 -10.80
CA GLN A 129 1.83 15.09 -10.87
C GLN A 129 3.01 15.76 -10.14
N PHE A 130 3.80 15.00 -9.38
CA PHE A 130 4.90 15.51 -8.57
C PHE A 130 6.25 14.93 -9.04
N PRO A 131 7.36 15.66 -8.87
CA PRO A 131 8.68 15.09 -9.06
C PRO A 131 8.91 13.91 -8.10
N LYS A 132 9.55 12.84 -8.60
CA LYS A 132 9.96 11.72 -7.76
C LYS A 132 10.70 12.24 -6.51
N PRO A 133 10.25 11.91 -5.30
CA PRO A 133 10.91 12.39 -4.08
C PRO A 133 12.31 11.79 -3.99
N LYS A 134 13.29 12.64 -3.69
CA LYS A 134 14.69 12.23 -3.47
C LYS A 134 14.93 11.70 -2.06
N GLU A 135 14.06 12.07 -1.14
CA GLU A 135 14.12 11.71 0.27
C GLU A 135 12.70 11.52 0.82
N LYS A 136 12.60 10.70 1.87
CA LYS A 136 11.34 10.44 2.57
C LYS A 136 11.18 11.46 3.68
N LYS A 137 10.40 12.51 3.42
CA LYS A 137 10.08 13.52 4.42
C LYS A 137 9.35 12.88 5.60
N LYS A 138 9.58 13.38 6.81
CA LYS A 138 8.95 12.87 8.03
C LYS A 138 7.72 13.68 8.40
N CYS A 139 6.73 13.02 9.00
CA CYS A 139 5.66 13.71 9.70
C CYS A 139 6.21 14.40 10.95
N ASN A 140 6.21 15.73 10.96
CA ASN A 140 6.58 16.50 12.14
C ASN A 140 5.32 16.99 12.87
N HIS A 141 4.91 16.25 13.90
CA HIS A 141 3.72 16.58 14.71
C HIS A 141 3.90 17.86 15.56
N ILE A 142 5.14 18.33 15.77
CA ILE A 142 5.43 19.51 16.60
C ILE A 142 4.96 20.81 15.92
N ASP A 143 5.08 20.92 14.59
CA ASP A 143 4.69 22.14 13.85
C ASP A 143 3.16 22.29 13.67
N ILE A 144 2.39 21.23 13.94
CA ILE A 144 0.92 21.26 13.87
C ILE A 144 0.34 21.76 15.20
N ALA A 145 0.96 21.38 16.33
CA ALA A 145 0.56 21.91 17.64
C ALA A 145 0.84 23.43 17.75
N PHE A 146 1.99 23.92 17.27
CA PHE A 146 2.32 25.35 17.33
C PHE A 146 1.46 26.23 16.41
N ARG A 147 1.07 25.75 15.22
CA ARG A 147 0.13 26.48 14.34
C ARG A 147 -1.28 26.61 14.95
N ASN A 148 -1.67 25.67 15.79
CA ASN A 148 -2.95 25.70 16.49
C ASN A 148 -2.91 26.49 17.81
N THR A 149 -1.72 26.84 18.33
CA THR A 149 -1.61 27.73 19.50
C THR A 149 -1.54 29.21 19.12
N ASP A 150 -1.06 29.54 17.92
CA ASP A 150 -0.99 30.93 17.44
C ASP A 150 -2.35 31.49 16.99
N THR A 151 -3.36 30.63 16.78
CA THR A 151 -4.74 31.05 16.41
C THR A 151 -5.64 31.36 17.61
N PHE A 152 -5.17 31.18 18.84
CA PHE A 152 -5.94 31.47 20.08
C PHE A 152 -5.53 32.77 20.77
N GLN A 153 -4.77 33.65 20.11
CA GLN A 153 -4.29 34.90 20.71
C GLN A 153 -4.95 36.19 20.18
N HIS A 154 -6.18 36.09 19.64
CA HIS A 154 -7.06 37.22 19.38
C HIS A 154 -8.46 37.00 19.94
#